data_AF-A0A315RAI1-F1
#
_entry.id   AF-A0A315RAI1-F1
#
_cell.length_a   1.000
_cell.length_b   1.000
_cell.length_c   1.000
_cell.angle_alpha   90.00
_cell.angle_beta   90.00
_cell.angle_gamma   90.00
#
_symmetry.space_group_name_H-M   'P 1'
#
loop_
_entity.id
_entity.type
_entity.pdbx_description
1 polymer ?
#
loop_
_entity_poly.entity_id
_entity_poly.type
_entity_poly.pdbx_seq_one_letter_code
_entity_poly.pdbx_strand_id
1 'polypeptide(L)'
;MNFQVVITQIISLFLLIAVGYFLRRSKHLDQKETGAISKLLLDLILPAMLISSLQININAKMLGDFFNLFLYWIAFYLILIVLASIITKFFPISKDKKLVLKFFLIFGNVGYMGLPVIDVIFPENGIFFGSIGVVVFNVFLWTYGTSLFLRDN
;
A
#
# COMPACT_ATOMS: atom_id res chain seq x y z
N MET A 1 -19.07 -10.01 7.43
CA MET A 1 -17.74 -9.47 7.82
C MET A 1 -17.92 -8.74 9.14
N ASN A 2 -17.20 -9.12 10.20
CA ASN A 2 -17.41 -8.54 11.52
C ASN A 2 -16.56 -7.26 11.63
N PHE A 3 -17.19 -6.08 11.60
CA PHE A 3 -16.51 -4.77 11.60
C PHE A 3 -15.52 -4.60 12.75
N GLN A 4 -15.78 -5.31 13.86
CA GLN A 4 -14.88 -5.43 15.02
C GLN A 4 -13.49 -5.96 14.65
N VAL A 5 -13.38 -6.90 13.72
CA VAL A 5 -12.09 -7.44 13.26
C VAL A 5 -11.26 -6.34 12.60
N VAL A 6 -11.88 -5.57 11.69
CA VAL A 6 -11.20 -4.48 10.97
C VAL A 6 -10.68 -3.42 11.94
N ILE A 7 -11.51 -2.98 12.89
CA ILE A 7 -11.09 -2.01 13.91
C ILE A 7 -9.92 -2.54 14.73
N THR A 8 -9.99 -3.82 15.15
CA THR A 8 -8.93 -4.44 15.94
C THR A 8 -7.61 -4.45 15.17
N GLN A 9 -7.63 -4.73 13.86
CA GLN A 9 -6.43 -4.71 13.03
C GLN A 9 -5.84 -3.32 12.87
N ILE A 10 -6.69 -2.31 12.64
CA ILE A 10 -6.24 -0.93 12.55
C ILE A 10 -5.56 -0.51 13.87
N ILE A 11 -6.18 -0.81 15.01
CA ILE A 11 -5.60 -0.50 16.34
C ILE A 11 -4.26 -1.21 16.53
N SER A 12 -4.16 -2.50 16.20
CA SER A 12 -2.91 -3.27 16.31
C SER A 12 -1.76 -2.63 15.50
N LEU A 13 -2.03 -2.15 14.28
CA LEU A 13 -1.04 -1.45 13.47
C LEU A 13 -0.58 -0.14 14.11
N PHE A 14 -1.53 0.64 14.66
CA PHE A 14 -1.19 1.86 15.38
C PHE A 14 -0.36 1.58 16.64
N LEU A 15 -0.67 0.50 17.37
CA LEU A 15 0.13 0.08 18.52
C LEU A 15 1.55 -0.34 18.11
N LEU A 16 1.72 -1.08 17.01
CA LEU A 16 3.03 -1.44 16.48
C LEU A 16 3.85 -0.20 16.08
N ILE A 17 3.22 0.77 15.41
CA ILE A 17 3.85 2.07 15.09
C ILE A 17 4.26 2.80 16.37
N ALA A 18 3.38 2.84 17.38
CA ALA A 18 3.66 3.47 18.66
C ALA A 18 4.85 2.82 19.38
N VAL A 19 4.91 1.48 19.41
CA VAL A 19 6.03 0.73 19.99
C VAL A 19 7.34 1.10 19.28
N GLY A 20 7.37 1.06 17.94
CA GLY A 20 8.55 1.46 17.17
C GLY A 20 8.99 2.90 17.45
N TYR A 21 8.02 3.82 17.56
CA TYR A 21 8.27 5.21 17.94
C TYR A 21 8.87 5.32 19.35
N PHE A 22 8.32 4.65 20.35
CA PHE A 22 8.82 4.70 21.72
C PHE A 22 10.19 4.04 21.87
N LEU A 23 10.47 2.95 21.16
CA LEU A 23 11.79 2.31 21.14
C LEU A 23 12.86 3.24 20.58
N ARG A 24 12.55 3.98 19.50
CA ARG A 24 13.45 4.99 18.94
C ARG A 24 13.60 6.19 19.88
N ARG A 25 12.51 6.69 20.45
CA ARG A 25 12.53 7.82 21.38
C ARG A 25 13.32 7.51 22.66
N SER A 26 13.26 6.28 23.14
CA SER A 26 13.99 5.81 24.32
C SER A 26 15.43 5.36 24.03
N LYS A 27 15.92 5.56 22.79
CA LYS A 27 17.27 5.18 22.32
C LYS A 27 17.60 3.69 22.42
N HIS A 28 16.58 2.82 22.47
CA HIS A 28 16.77 1.38 22.34
C HIS A 28 16.98 0.97 20.88
N LEU A 29 16.50 1.78 19.94
CA LEU A 29 16.77 1.65 18.50
C LEU A 29 17.31 2.98 17.98
N ASP A 30 18.56 2.99 17.56
CA ASP A 30 19.15 4.12 16.85
C ASP A 30 18.93 3.98 15.33
N GLN A 31 19.44 4.94 14.57
CA GLN A 31 19.25 5.01 13.12
C GLN A 31 19.85 3.79 12.40
N LYS A 32 20.94 3.23 12.94
CA LYS A 32 21.62 2.05 12.40
C LYS A 32 20.73 0.82 12.53
N GLU A 33 20.14 0.59 13.69
CA GLU A 33 19.26 -0.54 14.00
C GLU A 33 17.96 -0.42 13.20
N THR A 34 17.38 0.78 13.16
CA THR A 34 16.18 1.04 12.36
C THR A 34 16.45 0.75 10.88
N GLY A 35 17.60 1.19 10.35
CA GLY A 35 18.00 0.90 8.98
C GLY A 35 18.22 -0.59 8.72
N ALA A 36 18.81 -1.33 9.66
CA ALA A 36 18.98 -2.78 9.56
C ALA A 36 17.65 -3.53 9.52
N ILE A 37 16.68 -3.13 10.35
CA ILE A 37 15.32 -3.71 10.36
C ILE A 37 14.61 -3.42 9.03
N SER A 38 14.67 -2.17 8.54
CA SER A 38 14.10 -1.82 7.23
C SER A 38 14.74 -2.61 6.09
N LYS A 39 16.06 -2.82 6.14
CA LYS A 39 16.76 -3.60 5.12
C LYS A 39 16.36 -5.07 5.15
N LEU A 40 16.29 -5.69 6.33
CA LEU A 40 15.80 -7.06 6.48
C LEU A 40 14.37 -7.21 5.95
N LEU A 41 13.51 -6.23 6.24
CA LEU A 41 12.14 -6.19 5.77
C LEU A 41 12.08 -6.17 4.23
N LEU A 42 12.80 -5.24 3.61
CA LEU A 42 12.77 -5.02 2.16
C LEU A 42 13.46 -6.16 1.38
N ASP A 43 14.62 -6.62 1.87
CA ASP A 43 15.48 -7.54 1.13
C ASP A 43 15.06 -9.01 1.31
N LEU A 44 14.41 -9.36 2.44
CA LEU A 44 14.08 -10.75 2.77
C LEU A 44 12.59 -10.97 3.05
N ILE A 45 12.02 -10.23 4.02
CA ILE A 45 10.68 -10.52 4.54
C ILE A 45 9.62 -10.29 3.45
N LEU A 46 9.68 -9.17 2.73
CA LEU A 46 8.72 -8.88 1.66
C LEU A 46 8.78 -9.88 0.50
N PRO A 47 9.96 -10.21 -0.07
CA PRO A 47 10.06 -11.28 -1.06
C PRO A 47 9.55 -12.64 -0.56
N ALA A 48 9.92 -13.03 0.66
CA ALA A 48 9.48 -14.30 1.24
C ALA A 48 7.95 -14.34 1.44
N MET A 49 7.35 -13.24 1.90
CA MET A 49 5.90 -13.10 2.05
C MET A 49 5.19 -13.21 0.70
N LEU A 50 5.73 -12.57 -0.34
CA LEU A 50 5.20 -12.68 -1.71
C LEU A 50 5.26 -14.12 -2.20
N ILE A 51 6.40 -14.80 -2.06
CA ILE A 51 6.55 -16.22 -2.46
C ILE A 51 5.56 -17.10 -1.69
N SER A 52 5.47 -16.95 -0.37
CA SER A 52 4.54 -17.71 0.47
C SER A 52 3.09 -17.52 0.03
N SER A 53 2.71 -16.29 -0.38
CA SER A 53 1.35 -16.00 -0.85
C SER A 53 0.99 -16.63 -2.19
N LEU A 54 1.99 -17.05 -2.98
CA LEU A 54 1.80 -17.73 -4.25
C LEU A 54 1.69 -19.25 -4.12
N GLN A 55 1.96 -19.81 -2.93
CA GLN A 55 1.89 -21.25 -2.64
C GLN A 55 0.43 -21.72 -2.39
N ILE A 56 -0.47 -21.39 -3.31
CA ILE A 56 -1.88 -21.75 -3.25
C ILE A 56 -2.27 -22.68 -4.40
N ASN A 57 -3.28 -23.53 -4.18
CA ASN A 57 -3.84 -24.38 -5.25
C ASN A 57 -4.69 -23.53 -6.19
N ILE A 58 -4.09 -23.05 -7.27
CA ILE A 58 -4.78 -22.23 -8.28
C ILE A 58 -5.80 -23.09 -9.02
N ASN A 59 -7.08 -22.69 -8.95
CA ASN A 59 -8.15 -23.26 -9.78
C ASN A 59 -8.63 -22.25 -10.84
N ALA A 60 -9.36 -22.74 -11.85
CA ALA A 60 -9.83 -21.90 -12.95
C ALA A 60 -10.75 -20.74 -12.50
N LYS A 61 -11.49 -20.92 -11.39
CA LYS A 61 -12.34 -19.87 -10.82
C LYS A 61 -11.51 -18.73 -10.22
N MET A 62 -10.44 -19.06 -9.48
CA MET A 62 -9.53 -18.07 -8.89
C MET A 62 -8.81 -17.23 -9.96
N LEU A 63 -8.51 -17.81 -11.12
CA LEU A 63 -7.97 -17.07 -12.28
C LEU A 63 -8.98 -16.05 -12.84
N GLY A 64 -10.27 -16.40 -12.92
CA GLY A 64 -11.32 -15.47 -13.30
C GLY A 64 -11.47 -14.32 -12.31
N ASP A 65 -11.49 -14.65 -11.02
CA ASP A 65 -11.57 -13.66 -9.93
C ASP A 65 -10.34 -12.73 -9.93
N PHE A 66 -9.15 -13.26 -10.19
CA PHE A 66 -7.91 -12.50 -10.34
C PHE A 66 -8.04 -11.43 -11.43
N PHE A 67 -8.52 -11.81 -12.62
CA PHE A 67 -8.66 -10.88 -13.75
C PHE A 67 -9.69 -9.79 -13.46
N ASN A 68 -10.83 -10.15 -12.86
CA ASN A 68 -11.84 -9.17 -12.45
C ASN A 68 -11.30 -8.19 -11.41
N LEU A 69 -10.58 -8.68 -10.40
CA LEU A 69 -9.93 -7.85 -9.39
C LEU A 69 -8.88 -6.90 -9.99
N PHE A 70 -8.10 -7.38 -10.96
CA PHE A 70 -7.16 -6.54 -11.68
C PHE A 70 -7.85 -5.36 -12.37
N LEU A 71 -8.99 -5.61 -13.04
CA LEU A 71 -9.80 -4.55 -13.66
C LEU A 71 -10.40 -3.59 -12.63
N TYR A 72 -10.88 -4.10 -11.49
CA TYR A 72 -11.39 -3.26 -10.40
C TYR A 72 -10.32 -2.35 -9.82
N TRP A 73 -9.08 -2.85 -9.65
CA TRP A 73 -7.96 -2.03 -9.21
C TRP A 73 -7.60 -0.93 -10.22
N ILE A 74 -7.61 -1.23 -11.52
CA ILE A 74 -7.40 -0.22 -12.56
C ILE A 74 -8.47 0.86 -12.48
N ALA A 75 -9.75 0.47 -12.43
CA ALA A 75 -10.86 1.40 -12.32
C ALA A 75 -10.75 2.27 -11.06
N PHE A 76 -10.37 1.67 -9.93
CA PHE A 76 -10.17 2.36 -8.67
C PHE A 76 -9.07 3.45 -8.78
N TYR A 77 -7.91 3.14 -9.35
CA TYR A 77 -6.85 4.16 -9.54
C TYR A 77 -7.27 5.27 -10.51
N LEU A 78 -8.02 4.96 -11.57
CA LEU A 78 -8.56 5.98 -12.46
C LEU A 78 -9.52 6.92 -11.72
N ILE A 79 -10.40 6.38 -10.88
CA ILE A 79 -11.30 7.18 -10.02
C ILE A 79 -10.48 8.05 -9.07
N LEU A 80 -9.46 7.50 -8.40
CA LEU A 80 -8.59 8.26 -7.50
C LEU A 80 -7.88 9.41 -8.23
N ILE A 81 -7.39 9.19 -9.44
CA ILE A 81 -6.75 10.22 -10.26
C ILE A 81 -7.73 11.36 -10.56
N VAL A 82 -8.96 11.05 -10.92
CA VAL A 82 -10.01 12.04 -11.18
C VAL A 82 -10.35 12.81 -9.91
N LEU A 83 -10.64 12.09 -8.81
CA LEU A 83 -10.97 12.70 -7.52
C LEU A 83 -9.84 13.59 -7.00
N ALA A 84 -8.59 13.13 -7.02
CA ALA A 84 -7.45 13.91 -6.59
C ALA A 84 -7.25 15.16 -7.47
N SER A 85 -7.52 15.06 -8.78
CA SER A 85 -7.48 16.22 -9.69
C SER A 85 -8.58 17.24 -9.38
N ILE A 86 -9.74 16.80 -8.93
CA ILE A 86 -10.86 17.67 -8.53
C ILE A 86 -10.56 18.32 -7.19
N ILE A 87 -10.21 17.51 -6.17
CA ILE A 87 -9.94 17.96 -4.80
C ILE A 87 -8.82 19.01 -4.79
N THR A 88 -7.70 18.75 -5.47
CA THR A 88 -6.55 19.67 -5.47
C THR A 88 -6.82 21.02 -6.13
N LYS A 89 -7.84 21.15 -6.98
CA LYS A 89 -8.26 22.44 -7.55
C LYS A 89 -8.86 23.37 -6.51
N PHE A 90 -9.56 22.83 -5.51
CA PHE A 90 -10.22 23.61 -4.46
C PHE A 90 -9.26 24.16 -3.40
N PHE A 91 -8.02 23.68 -3.35
CA PHE A 91 -7.02 24.18 -2.41
C PHE A 91 -6.25 25.40 -2.97
N PRO A 92 -6.18 26.52 -2.23
CA PRO A 92 -5.43 27.71 -2.64
C PRO A 92 -3.94 27.58 -2.30
N ILE A 93 -3.26 26.59 -2.89
CA ILE A 93 -1.83 26.31 -2.69
C ILE A 93 -1.05 26.44 -4.01
N SER A 94 0.28 26.60 -3.94
CA SER A 94 1.16 26.69 -5.12
C SER A 94 1.08 25.43 -5.98
N LYS A 95 1.43 25.55 -7.28
CA LYS A 95 1.36 24.43 -8.24
C LYS A 95 2.16 23.22 -7.76
N ASP A 96 3.39 23.43 -7.27
CA ASP A 96 4.25 22.36 -6.76
C ASP A 96 3.60 21.63 -5.57
N LYS A 97 2.98 22.38 -4.64
CA LYS A 97 2.26 21.79 -3.51
C LYS A 97 0.99 21.05 -3.95
N LYS A 98 0.32 21.51 -5.02
CA LYS A 98 -0.82 20.77 -5.61
C LYS A 98 -0.38 19.44 -6.19
N LEU A 99 0.76 19.38 -6.88
CA LEU A 99 1.30 18.13 -7.41
C LEU A 99 1.62 17.14 -6.29
N VAL A 100 2.31 17.60 -5.25
CA VAL A 100 2.63 16.77 -4.07
C VAL A 100 1.34 16.29 -3.39
N LEU A 101 0.37 17.17 -3.16
CA LEU A 101 -0.93 16.80 -2.57
C LEU A 101 -1.67 15.77 -3.44
N LYS A 102 -1.69 15.98 -4.76
CA LYS A 102 -2.31 15.06 -5.71
C LYS A 102 -1.67 13.68 -5.66
N PHE A 103 -0.34 13.63 -5.61
CA PHE A 103 0.40 12.38 -5.48
C PHE A 103 0.01 11.64 -4.20
N PHE A 104 0.00 12.32 -3.04
CA PHE A 104 -0.39 11.69 -1.77
C PHE A 104 -1.84 11.24 -1.71
N LEU A 105 -2.76 11.90 -2.41
CA LEU A 105 -4.16 11.49 -2.49
C LEU A 105 -4.37 10.21 -3.32
N ILE A 106 -3.47 9.93 -4.27
CA ILE A 106 -3.56 8.77 -5.16
C ILE A 106 -2.74 7.59 -4.64
N PHE A 107 -1.52 7.86 -4.18
CA PHE A 107 -0.53 6.84 -3.85
C PHE A 107 -0.35 6.72 -2.33
N GLY A 108 -1.13 5.82 -1.74
CA GLY A 108 -0.99 5.41 -0.34
C GLY A 108 -0.05 4.20 -0.15
N ASN A 109 0.19 3.83 1.10
CA ASN A 109 0.98 2.64 1.42
C ASN A 109 0.13 1.36 1.34
N VAL A 110 -0.10 0.86 0.13
CA VAL A 110 -0.91 -0.35 -0.10
C VAL A 110 -0.13 -1.65 0.07
N GLY A 111 1.19 -1.63 -0.15
CA GLY A 111 2.03 -2.82 -0.04
C GLY A 111 2.41 -3.15 1.40
N TYR A 112 2.98 -2.19 2.13
CA TYR A 112 3.50 -2.44 3.48
C TYR A 112 2.42 -2.39 4.55
N MET A 113 1.47 -1.46 4.46
CA MET A 113 0.35 -1.40 5.42
C MET A 113 -0.86 -2.19 4.94
N GLY A 114 -1.19 -2.15 3.64
CA GLY A 114 -2.38 -2.80 3.10
C GLY A 114 -2.33 -4.34 3.14
N LEU A 115 -1.19 -4.96 2.79
CA LEU A 115 -1.10 -6.43 2.78
C LEU A 115 -1.27 -7.05 4.18
N PRO A 116 -0.62 -6.57 5.26
CA PRO A 116 -0.86 -7.10 6.60
C PRO A 116 -2.31 -6.95 7.06
N VAL A 117 -2.98 -5.83 6.75
CA VAL A 117 -4.41 -5.66 7.08
C VAL A 117 -5.25 -6.71 6.37
N ILE A 118 -5.02 -6.90 5.07
CA ILE A 118 -5.76 -7.85 4.26
C ILE A 118 -5.50 -9.28 4.72
N ASP A 119 -4.26 -9.63 5.07
CA ASP A 119 -3.90 -10.96 5.57
C ASP A 119 -4.70 -11.31 6.83
N VAL A 120 -4.80 -10.39 7.78
CA VAL A 120 -5.54 -10.69 9.01
C VAL A 120 -7.06 -10.73 8.80
N ILE A 121 -7.59 -9.98 7.83
CA ILE A 121 -9.03 -10.02 7.49
C ILE A 121 -9.36 -11.28 6.65
N PHE A 122 -8.46 -11.68 5.74
CA PHE A 122 -8.63 -12.75 4.77
C PHE A 122 -7.41 -13.69 4.76
N PRO A 123 -7.21 -14.52 5.79
CA PRO A 123 -5.96 -15.26 6.00
C PRO A 123 -5.67 -16.34 4.94
N GLU A 124 -6.68 -16.84 4.24
CA GLU A 124 -6.46 -17.92 3.25
C GLU A 124 -5.89 -17.40 1.92
N ASN A 125 -6.44 -16.30 1.39
CA ASN A 125 -6.13 -15.82 0.03
C ASN A 125 -5.91 -14.29 -0.03
N GLY A 126 -5.90 -13.62 1.12
CA GLY A 126 -5.86 -12.16 1.21
C GLY A 126 -4.61 -11.57 0.58
N ILE A 127 -3.43 -12.08 0.94
CA ILE A 127 -2.17 -11.58 0.38
C ILE A 127 -2.11 -11.85 -1.13
N PHE A 128 -2.59 -13.01 -1.60
CA PHE A 128 -2.62 -13.33 -3.03
C PHE A 128 -3.43 -12.28 -3.81
N PHE A 129 -4.69 -12.03 -3.42
CA PHE A 129 -5.53 -11.04 -4.10
C PHE A 129 -5.06 -9.59 -3.85
N GLY A 130 -4.48 -9.30 -2.68
CA GLY A 130 -3.89 -8.00 -2.36
C GLY A 130 -2.66 -7.68 -3.20
N SER A 131 -1.85 -8.70 -3.54
CA SER A 131 -0.65 -8.53 -4.37
C SER A 131 -0.98 -8.03 -5.78
N ILE A 132 -2.16 -8.37 -6.32
CA ILE A 132 -2.68 -7.82 -7.59
C ILE A 132 -2.78 -6.30 -7.52
N GLY A 133 -3.34 -5.80 -6.41
CA GLY A 133 -3.45 -4.36 -6.15
C GLY A 133 -2.09 -3.68 -6.06
N VAL A 134 -1.10 -4.35 -5.47
CA VAL A 134 0.29 -3.86 -5.39
C VAL A 134 0.95 -3.81 -6.77
N VAL A 135 0.69 -4.78 -7.64
CA VAL A 135 1.18 -4.76 -9.03
C VAL A 135 0.56 -3.58 -9.78
N VAL A 136 -0.77 -3.42 -9.74
CA VAL A 136 -1.46 -2.30 -10.39
C VAL A 136 -0.98 -0.96 -9.84
N PHE A 137 -0.85 -0.84 -8.52
CA PHE A 137 -0.27 0.34 -7.85
C PHE A 137 1.10 0.70 -8.42
N ASN A 138 2.01 -0.27 -8.52
CA ASN A 138 3.35 -0.03 -9.05
C ASN A 138 3.31 0.46 -10.51
N VAL A 139 2.45 -0.12 -11.35
CA VAL A 139 2.27 0.34 -12.73
C VAL A 139 1.83 1.81 -12.76
N PHE A 140 0.80 2.20 -11.99
CA PHE A 140 0.35 3.59 -11.92
C PHE A 140 1.39 4.53 -11.29
N LEU A 141 2.12 4.06 -10.28
CA LEU A 141 3.17 4.83 -9.60
C LEU A 141 4.28 5.19 -10.58
N TRP A 142 4.79 4.20 -11.31
CA TRP A 142 5.90 4.37 -12.25
C TRP A 142 5.52 5.05 -13.57
N THR A 143 4.22 5.09 -13.91
CA THR A 143 3.73 5.77 -15.11
C THR A 143 3.14 7.14 -14.78
N TYR A 144 1.97 7.17 -14.13
CA TYR A 144 1.28 8.40 -13.79
C TYR A 144 2.01 9.18 -12.70
N GLY A 145 2.40 8.51 -11.62
CA GLY A 145 3.04 9.14 -10.46
C GLY A 145 4.34 9.87 -10.81
N THR A 146 5.21 9.25 -11.59
CA THR A 146 6.45 9.89 -12.10
C THR A 146 6.15 11.02 -13.08
N SER A 147 5.17 10.85 -13.98
CA SER A 147 4.81 11.87 -14.98
C SER A 147 4.31 13.18 -14.36
N LEU A 148 3.76 13.14 -13.13
CA LEU A 148 3.33 14.33 -12.41
C LEU A 148 4.50 15.27 -12.09
N PHE A 149 5.69 14.73 -11.86
CA PHE A 149 6.89 15.51 -11.50
C PHE A 149 7.80 15.78 -12.70
N LEU A 150 7.73 14.95 -13.74
CA LEU A 150 8.52 15.15 -14.96
C LEU A 150 7.98 16.25 -15.89
N ARG A 151 6.70 16.61 -15.79
CA ARG A 151 6.06 17.63 -16.63
C ARG A 151 6.35 19.08 -16.24
N ASP A 152 6.93 19.30 -15.05
CA ASP A 152 7.21 20.65 -14.51
C ASP A 152 8.73 21.00 -14.55
N ASN A 153 9.54 20.22 -15.28
CA ASN A 153 10.90 20.59 -15.72
C ASN A 153 10.90 20.98 -17.19
#